data_AF-A0A956IB92-F1
#
_entry.id   AF-A0A956IB92-F1
#
_cell.length_a   1.000
_cell.length_b   1.000
_cell.length_c   1.000
_cell.angle_alpha   90.00
_cell.angle_beta   90.00
_cell.angle_gamma   90.00
#
_symmetry.space_group_name_H-M   'P 1'
#
loop_
_entity.id
_entity.type
_entity.pdbx_description
1 polymer ?
#
loop_
_entity_poly.entity_id
_entity_poly.type
_entity_poly.pdbx_seq_one_letter_code
_entity_poly.pdbx_strand_id
1 'polypeptide(L)'
;MLYVALTALGLGLLAPFLRAWIWGVPLALFSTAMLLRAFFGELIVAFFAGGVLLVALPPPIAAAVGGGVTLLLSTLSARRNRHLRALALVAYRLGQADARDEARVALLEKLAKLRRSVPAKEHAEYALFAGLPLSAVELWAD
;
A
#
# COMPACT_ATOMS: atom_id res chain seq x y z
N MET A 1 -22.92 3.06 17.41
CA MET A 1 -22.87 2.22 16.18
C MET A 1 -22.74 3.03 14.91
N LEU A 2 -23.66 3.95 14.58
CA LEU A 2 -23.59 4.74 13.33
C LEU A 2 -22.23 5.42 13.09
N TYR A 3 -21.71 6.17 14.08
CA TYR A 3 -20.42 6.85 13.98
C TYR A 3 -19.25 5.92 13.69
N VAL A 4 -19.24 4.72 14.29
CA VAL A 4 -18.20 3.71 14.06
C VAL A 4 -18.28 3.17 12.64
N ALA A 5 -19.49 2.88 12.15
CA ALA A 5 -19.70 2.40 10.78
C ALA A 5 -19.27 3.44 9.72
N LEU A 6 -19.63 4.71 9.91
CA LEU A 6 -19.22 5.79 9.01
C LEU A 6 -17.70 5.98 9.00
N THR A 7 -17.06 5.94 10.18
CA THR A 7 -15.61 6.07 10.29
C THR A 7 -14.90 4.88 9.64
N ALA A 8 -15.39 3.67 9.85
CA ALA A 8 -14.85 2.46 9.23
C ALA A 8 -14.97 2.50 7.69
N LEU A 9 -16.12 2.92 7.16
CA LEU A 9 -16.31 3.10 5.71
C LEU A 9 -15.36 4.14 5.14
N GLY A 10 -15.23 5.29 5.81
CA GLY A 10 -14.29 6.34 5.40
C GLY A 10 -12.85 5.83 5.35
N LEU A 11 -12.41 5.12 6.39
CA LEU A 11 -11.06 4.54 6.45
C LEU A 11 -10.86 3.45 5.39
N GLY A 12 -11.85 2.59 5.16
CA GLY A 12 -11.81 1.58 4.10
C GLY A 12 -11.63 2.21 2.73
N LEU A 13 -12.38 3.28 2.41
CA LEU A 13 -12.26 3.98 1.13
C LEU A 13 -10.92 4.69 0.96
N LEU A 14 -10.36 5.24 2.04
CA LEU A 14 -9.07 5.93 2.02
C LEU A 14 -7.87 4.98 1.99
N ALA A 15 -8.02 3.74 2.47
CA ALA A 15 -6.98 2.73 2.56
C ALA A 15 -6.17 2.51 1.27
N PRO A 16 -6.78 2.28 0.09
CA PRO A 16 -6.03 2.06 -1.14
C PRO A 16 -5.20 3.29 -1.55
N PHE A 17 -5.74 4.50 -1.38
CA PHE A 17 -5.02 5.75 -1.68
C PHE A 17 -3.85 5.97 -0.73
N LEU A 18 -4.05 5.74 0.57
CA LEU A 18 -3.00 5.79 1.58
C LEU A 18 -1.86 4.82 1.25
N ARG A 19 -2.19 3.59 0.83
CA ARG A 19 -1.18 2.59 0.44
C ARG A 19 -0.45 3.00 -0.83
N ALA A 20 -1.15 3.43 -1.87
CA ALA A 20 -0.54 3.92 -3.11
C ALA A 20 0.43 5.09 -2.84
N TRP A 21 0.02 6.03 -1.99
CA TRP A 21 0.85 7.17 -1.58
C TRP A 21 2.06 6.76 -0.75
N ILE A 22 1.88 5.92 0.27
CA ILE A 22 2.99 5.45 1.14
C ILE A 22 3.98 4.60 0.34
N TRP A 23 3.48 3.75 -0.56
CA TRP A 23 4.31 2.93 -1.43
C TRP A 23 4.88 3.74 -2.57
N GLY A 24 4.36 4.94 -2.88
CA GLY A 24 4.76 5.82 -3.96
C GLY A 24 4.70 5.11 -5.32
N VAL A 25 3.56 4.48 -5.59
CA VAL A 25 3.25 3.76 -6.84
C VAL A 25 1.87 4.22 -7.30
N PRO A 26 1.64 4.47 -8.60
CA PRO A 26 0.33 4.90 -9.08
C PRO A 26 -0.76 3.87 -8.76
N LEU A 27 -1.94 4.37 -8.41
CA LEU A 27 -3.09 3.54 -8.04
C LEU A 27 -3.53 2.64 -9.21
N ALA A 28 -3.31 3.07 -10.46
CA ALA A 28 -3.61 2.29 -11.67
C ALA A 28 -2.91 0.92 -11.69
N LEU A 29 -1.74 0.79 -11.05
CA LEU A 29 -1.03 -0.48 -10.97
C LEU A 29 -1.64 -1.44 -9.93
N PHE A 30 -2.53 -0.99 -9.05
CA PHE A 30 -3.21 -1.86 -8.08
C PHE A 30 -4.28 -2.69 -8.78
N SER A 31 -4.32 -4.00 -8.50
CA SER A 31 -5.39 -4.85 -9.01
C SER A 31 -6.66 -4.65 -8.19
N THR A 32 -7.82 -4.95 -8.78
CA THR A 32 -9.12 -4.91 -8.08
C THR A 32 -9.08 -5.73 -6.79
N ALA A 33 -8.44 -6.90 -6.81
CA ALA A 33 -8.26 -7.73 -5.63
C ALA A 33 -7.44 -7.02 -4.53
N MET A 34 -6.41 -6.26 -4.91
CA MET A 34 -5.59 -5.51 -3.95
C MET A 34 -6.33 -4.32 -3.36
N LEU A 35 -7.14 -3.62 -4.18
CA LEU A 35 -8.02 -2.54 -3.73
C LEU A 35 -9.07 -3.06 -2.74
N LEU A 36 -9.75 -4.15 -3.09
CA LEU A 36 -10.73 -4.81 -2.21
C LEU A 36 -10.08 -5.29 -0.91
N ARG A 37 -8.90 -5.90 -0.99
CA ARG A 37 -8.17 -6.35 0.20
C ARG A 37 -7.76 -5.18 1.10
N ALA A 38 -7.39 -4.03 0.53
CA ALA A 38 -7.11 -2.83 1.30
C ALA A 38 -8.37 -2.28 1.96
N PHE A 39 -9.46 -2.17 1.20
CA PHE A 39 -10.76 -1.70 1.68
C PHE A 39 -11.29 -2.57 2.83
N PHE A 40 -11.49 -3.86 2.59
CA PHE A 40 -12.06 -4.77 3.59
C PHE A 40 -11.15 -4.93 4.80
N GLY A 41 -9.82 -4.95 4.59
CA GLY A 41 -8.87 -5.03 5.69
C GLY A 41 -9.03 -3.88 6.69
N GLU A 42 -9.02 -2.63 6.20
CA GLU A 42 -9.16 -1.47 7.09
C GLU A 42 -10.58 -1.30 7.61
N LEU A 43 -11.60 -1.61 6.80
CA LEU A 43 -13.00 -1.59 7.21
C LEU A 43 -13.24 -2.49 8.42
N ILE A 44 -12.80 -3.75 8.35
CA ILE A 44 -12.99 -4.74 9.42
C ILE A 44 -12.24 -4.31 10.68
N VAL A 45 -10.98 -3.87 10.54
CA VAL A 45 -10.17 -3.45 11.69
C VAL A 45 -10.78 -2.22 12.37
N ALA A 46 -11.20 -1.21 11.60
CA ALA A 46 -11.84 -0.01 12.14
C ALA A 46 -13.17 -0.31 12.82
N PHE A 47 -13.99 -1.17 12.20
CA PHE A 47 -15.26 -1.58 12.77
C PHE A 47 -15.07 -2.37 14.07
N PHE A 48 -14.10 -3.29 14.11
CA PHE A 48 -13.80 -4.06 15.30
C PHE A 48 -13.22 -3.19 16.42
N ALA A 49 -12.22 -2.35 16.11
CA ALA A 49 -11.61 -1.45 17.09
C ALA A 49 -12.64 -0.47 17.68
N GLY A 50 -13.42 0.20 16.83
CA GLY A 50 -14.49 1.08 17.29
C GLY A 50 -15.61 0.33 18.00
N GLY A 51 -15.96 -0.87 17.53
CA GLY A 51 -17.01 -1.71 18.11
C GLY A 51 -16.68 -2.18 19.53
N VAL A 52 -15.44 -2.62 19.77
CA VAL A 52 -14.96 -2.97 21.12
C VAL A 52 -14.97 -1.76 22.03
N LEU A 53 -14.54 -0.59 21.54
CA LEU A 53 -14.51 0.64 22.33
C LEU A 53 -15.90 1.16 22.71
N LEU A 54 -16.95 0.83 21.96
CA LEU A 54 -18.33 1.20 22.33
C LEU A 54 -18.80 0.58 23.65
N VAL A 55 -18.14 -0.48 24.14
CA VAL A 55 -18.42 -1.08 25.44
C VAL A 55 -18.01 -0.16 26.59
N ALA A 56 -16.99 0.69 26.37
CA ALA A 56 -16.37 1.51 27.41
C ALA A 56 -16.50 3.02 27.18
N LEU A 57 -16.74 3.47 25.95
CA LEU A 57 -16.71 4.89 25.56
C LEU A 57 -18.02 5.30 24.85
N PRO A 58 -18.43 6.58 24.98
CA PRO A 58 -19.57 7.08 24.24
C PRO A 58 -19.32 7.04 22.73
N PRO A 59 -20.38 6.93 21.90
CA PRO A 59 -20.27 6.64 20.48
C PRO A 59 -19.31 7.51 19.65
N PRO A 60 -19.27 8.85 19.80
CA PRO A 60 -18.36 9.67 18.99
C PRO A 60 -16.89 9.48 19.40
N ILE A 61 -16.60 9.27 20.68
CA ILE A 61 -15.25 9.08 21.19
C ILE A 61 -14.73 7.70 20.80
N ALA A 62 -15.56 6.65 20.93
CA ALA A 62 -15.21 5.30 20.50
C ALA A 62 -14.86 5.25 19.00
N ALA A 63 -15.63 5.96 18.17
CA ALA A 63 -15.36 6.05 16.73
C ALA A 63 -14.05 6.79 16.42
N ALA A 64 -13.80 7.93 17.08
CA ALA A 64 -12.58 8.71 16.88
C ALA A 64 -11.32 7.94 17.31
N VAL A 65 -11.34 7.33 18.51
CA VAL A 65 -10.21 6.56 19.03
C VAL A 65 -9.99 5.29 18.22
N GLY A 66 -11.06 4.54 17.92
CA GLY A 66 -10.97 3.33 17.10
C GLY A 66 -10.42 3.64 15.71
N GLY A 67 -10.94 4.68 15.05
CA GLY A 67 -10.46 5.12 13.75
C GLY A 67 -9.00 5.59 13.78
N GLY A 68 -8.61 6.36 14.80
CA GLY A 68 -7.23 6.83 14.98
C GLY A 68 -6.24 5.68 15.16
N VAL A 69 -6.58 4.69 15.99
CA VAL A 69 -5.77 3.47 16.19
C VAL A 69 -5.65 2.70 14.88
N THR A 70 -6.75 2.50 14.15
CA THR A 70 -6.70 1.80 12.85
C THR A 70 -5.84 2.53 11.84
N LEU A 71 -5.95 3.85 11.74
CA LEU A 71 -5.13 4.66 10.83
C LEU A 71 -3.64 4.59 11.19
N LEU A 72 -3.31 4.55 12.48
CA LEU A 72 -1.93 4.41 12.93
C LEU A 72 -1.38 3.02 12.61
N LEU A 73 -2.15 1.96 12.85
CA LEU A 73 -1.75 0.59 12.52
C LEU A 73 -1.61 0.38 11.01
N SER A 74 -2.53 0.93 10.22
CA SER A 74 -2.51 0.83 8.76
C SER A 74 -1.31 1.54 8.15
N THR A 75 -0.99 2.74 8.65
CA THR A 75 0.17 3.50 8.19
C THR A 75 1.49 2.82 8.57
N LEU A 76 1.63 2.29 9.80
CA LEU A 76 2.80 1.51 10.20
C LEU A 76 2.97 0.24 9.36
N SER A 77 1.88 -0.50 9.17
CA SER A 77 1.86 -1.74 8.38
C SER A 77 2.17 -1.47 6.90
N ALA A 78 1.68 -0.36 6.34
CA ALA A 78 1.95 0.06 4.97
C ALA A 78 3.38 0.55 4.78
N ARG A 79 3.96 1.22 5.78
CA ARG A 79 5.37 1.66 5.77
C ARG A 79 6.34 0.48 5.84
N ARG A 80 6.01 -0.55 6.62
CA ARG A 80 6.83 -1.75 6.73
C ARG A 80 6.96 -2.43 5.36
N ASN A 81 8.20 -2.61 4.92
CA ASN A 81 8.54 -3.20 3.63
C ASN A 81 7.92 -2.47 2.41
N ARG A 82 7.64 -1.16 2.53
CA ARG A 82 7.00 -0.37 1.46
C ARG A 82 7.74 -0.47 0.12
N HIS A 83 9.08 -0.49 0.16
CA HIS A 83 9.92 -0.53 -1.04
C HIS A 83 9.86 -1.90 -1.72
N LEU A 84 9.93 -2.99 -0.95
CA LEU A 84 9.78 -4.35 -1.47
C LEU A 84 8.38 -4.59 -2.04
N ARG A 85 7.33 -4.16 -1.34
CA ARG A 85 5.94 -4.32 -1.81
C ARG A 85 5.69 -3.50 -3.08
N ALA A 86 6.21 -2.28 -3.15
CA ALA A 86 6.15 -1.45 -4.34
C ALA A 86 6.87 -2.11 -5.53
N LEU A 87 8.10 -2.57 -5.33
CA LEU A 87 8.87 -3.24 -6.38
C LEU A 87 8.20 -4.54 -6.82
N ALA A 88 7.69 -5.35 -5.89
CA ALA A 88 6.96 -6.59 -6.22
C ALA A 88 5.69 -6.33 -7.04
N LEU A 89 4.95 -5.25 -6.74
CA LEU A 89 3.77 -4.86 -7.52
C LEU A 89 4.17 -4.44 -8.94
N VAL A 90 5.17 -3.57 -9.06
CA VAL A 90 5.64 -3.07 -10.36
C VAL A 90 6.19 -4.22 -11.21
N ALA A 91 6.97 -5.11 -10.59
CA ALA A 91 7.46 -6.36 -11.18
C ALA A 91 6.33 -7.26 -11.71
N TYR A 92 5.29 -7.48 -10.90
CA TYR A 92 4.14 -8.26 -11.32
C TYR A 92 3.40 -7.63 -12.51
N ARG A 93 3.26 -6.30 -12.53
CA ARG A 93 2.60 -5.57 -13.64
C ARG A 93 3.44 -5.47 -14.90
N LEU A 94 4.76 -5.47 -14.80
CA LEU A 94 5.67 -5.58 -15.93
C LEU A 94 5.46 -6.88 -16.73
N GLY A 95 5.06 -7.97 -16.06
CA GLY A 95 4.69 -9.23 -16.70
C GLY A 95 3.37 -9.20 -17.47
N GLN A 96 2.56 -8.14 -17.35
CA GLN A 96 1.26 -8.01 -18.00
C GLN A 96 1.34 -7.03 -19.17
N ALA A 97 0.95 -7.47 -20.38
CA ALA A 97 1.05 -6.67 -21.59
C ALA A 97 0.35 -5.30 -21.47
N ASP A 98 -0.85 -5.27 -20.90
CA ASP A 98 -1.69 -4.07 -20.83
C ASP A 98 -1.15 -2.99 -19.87
N ALA A 99 -0.32 -3.38 -18.90
CA ALA A 99 0.19 -2.49 -17.85
C ALA A 99 1.71 -2.31 -17.90
N ARG A 100 2.37 -2.89 -18.92
CA ARG A 100 3.84 -2.98 -19.00
C ARG A 100 4.50 -1.61 -19.06
N ASP A 101 4.01 -0.72 -19.91
CA ASP A 101 4.60 0.60 -20.13
C ASP A 101 4.47 1.49 -18.88
N GLU A 102 3.28 1.49 -18.26
CA GLU A 102 3.03 2.23 -17.03
C GLU A 102 3.88 1.68 -15.87
N ALA A 103 4.03 0.36 -15.79
CA ALA A 103 4.90 -0.28 -14.80
C ALA A 103 6.39 0.01 -15.04
N ARG A 104 6.85 0.08 -16.31
CA ARG A 104 8.24 0.45 -16.65
C ARG A 104 8.57 1.87 -16.20
N VAL A 105 7.69 2.83 -16.48
CA VAL A 105 7.87 4.23 -16.04
C VAL A 105 7.91 4.30 -14.52
N ALA A 106 6.95 3.66 -13.84
CA ALA A 106 6.90 3.62 -12.38
C ALA A 106 8.14 2.97 -11.77
N LEU A 107 8.71 1.92 -12.40
CA LEU A 107 9.93 1.27 -11.95
C LEU A 107 11.14 2.21 -12.01
N LEU A 108 11.33 2.87 -13.14
CA LEU A 108 12.47 3.78 -13.36
C LEU A 108 12.43 4.96 -12.38
N GLU A 109 11.27 5.57 -12.18
CA GLU A 109 11.08 6.62 -11.20
C GLU A 109 11.37 6.11 -9.78
N LYS A 110 10.96 4.88 -9.47
CA LYS A 110 11.23 4.24 -8.16
C LYS A 110 12.71 4.02 -7.92
N LEU A 111 13.43 3.46 -8.89
CA LEU A 111 14.85 3.17 -8.79
C LEU A 111 15.65 4.46 -8.67
N ALA A 112 15.30 5.50 -9.43
CA ALA A 112 15.91 6.82 -9.31
C ALA A 112 15.72 7.43 -7.92
N LYS A 113 14.52 7.29 -7.33
CA LYS A 113 14.22 7.75 -5.97
C LYS A 113 14.96 6.94 -4.91
N LEU A 114 14.97 5.61 -5.03
CA LEU A 114 15.66 4.70 -4.13
C LEU A 114 17.17 4.95 -4.09
N ARG A 115 17.79 5.22 -5.25
CA ARG A 115 19.21 5.55 -5.35
C ARG A 115 19.60 6.78 -4.52
N ARG A 116 18.68 7.73 -4.33
CA ARG A 116 18.91 8.96 -3.57
C ARG A 116 18.56 8.82 -2.08
N SER A 117 17.65 7.92 -1.73
CA SER A 117 17.04 7.87 -0.39
C SER A 117 17.49 6.70 0.49
N VAL A 118 18.22 5.73 -0.05
CA VAL A 118 18.54 4.46 0.62
C VAL A 118 20.05 4.26 0.71
N PRO A 119 20.59 3.75 1.83
CA PRO A 119 22.00 3.40 1.95
C PRO A 119 22.43 2.42 0.85
N ALA A 120 23.68 2.51 0.38
CA ALA A 120 24.16 1.72 -0.76
C ALA A 120 23.95 0.20 -0.61
N LYS A 121 24.02 -0.33 0.63
CA LYS A 121 23.80 -1.75 0.93
C LYS A 121 22.34 -2.19 0.69
N GLU A 122 21.38 -1.43 1.22
CA GLU A 122 19.94 -1.70 1.01
C GLU A 122 19.53 -1.45 -0.44
N HIS A 123 20.19 -0.49 -1.12
CA HIS A 123 19.98 -0.26 -2.55
C HIS A 123 20.35 -1.49 -3.40
N ALA A 124 21.46 -2.18 -3.07
CA ALA A 124 21.86 -3.39 -3.75
C ALA A 124 20.85 -4.54 -3.56
N GLU A 125 20.28 -4.70 -2.36
CA GLU A 125 19.22 -5.68 -2.10
C GLU A 125 17.95 -5.40 -2.92
N TYR A 126 17.55 -4.13 -3.01
CA TYR A 126 16.40 -3.74 -3.84
C TYR A 126 16.67 -3.87 -5.34
N ALA A 127 17.90 -3.59 -5.79
CA ALA A 127 18.31 -3.78 -7.18
C ALA A 127 18.37 -5.26 -7.55
N LEU A 128 18.87 -6.13 -6.66
CA LEU A 128 18.86 -7.59 -6.84
C LEU A 128 17.44 -8.15 -6.88
N PHE A 129 16.57 -7.69 -5.98
CA PHE A 129 15.15 -8.09 -5.97
C PHE A 129 14.42 -7.62 -7.24
N ALA A 130 14.74 -6.43 -7.75
CA ALA A 130 14.22 -5.93 -9.02
C ALA A 130 14.86 -6.61 -10.25
N GLY A 131 16.05 -7.20 -10.10
CA GLY A 131 16.78 -7.87 -11.17
C GLY A 131 16.05 -9.07 -11.77
N LEU A 132 15.43 -9.91 -10.93
CA LEU A 132 14.62 -11.06 -11.36
C LEU A 132 13.44 -10.71 -12.28
N PRO A 133 12.56 -9.75 -11.92
CA PRO A 133 11.49 -9.33 -12.81
C PRO A 133 11.99 -8.50 -14.00
N LEU A 134 13.11 -7.77 -13.87
CA LEU A 134 13.74 -7.05 -15.00
C LEU A 134 14.34 -8.01 -16.03
N SER A 135 14.96 -9.12 -15.60
CA SER A 135 15.51 -10.14 -16.49
C SER A 135 14.42 -10.92 -17.24
N ALA A 136 13.22 -11.01 -16.67
CA ALA A 136 12.08 -11.69 -17.30
C ALA A 136 11.42 -10.86 -18.42
N VAL A 137 11.74 -9.57 -18.55
CA VAL A 137 11.08 -8.64 -19.49
C VAL A 137 12.04 -8.16 -20.60
N GLU A 138 13.18 -8.84 -20.81
CA GLU A 138 14.18 -8.46 -21.83
C GLU A 138 14.55 -6.97 -21.83
N LEU A 139 14.47 -6.31 -20.68
CA LEU A 139 14.71 -4.87 -20.53
C LEU A 139 16.20 -4.47 -20.63
N TRP A 140 17.05 -5.45 -20.92
CA TRP A 140 18.51 -5.33 -21.06
C TRP A 140 18.98 -5.34 -22.53
N ALA A 141 18.05 -5.47 -23.49
CA ALA A 141 18.37 -5.53 -24.92
C ALA A 141 18.34 -4.17 -25.65
N ASP A 142 18.00 -3.09 -24.94
CA ASP A 142 18.06 -1.69 -25.42
C ASP A 142 19.11 -0.89 -24.62
#